data_AF-A0A0C9VM43-F1
#
_entry.id   AF-A0A0C9VM43-F1
#
_cell.length_a   1.000
_cell.length_b   1.000
_cell.length_c   1.000
_cell.angle_alpha   90.00
_cell.angle_beta   90.00
_cell.angle_gamma   90.00
#
_symmetry.space_group_name_H-M   'P 1'
#
loop_
_entity.id
_entity.type
_entity.pdbx_description
1 polymer ?
#
loop_
_entity_poly.entity_id
_entity_poly.type
_entity_poly.pdbx_seq_one_letter_code
_entity_poly.pdbx_strand_id
1 'polypeptide(L)'
;DPLQEHTAPITSVAYSPDGQHIVSGSRDKIIRIWNARTGQLVTDPLQGHTDYITSVTYSPDGQHIVSGSEDKTIRIWNARTGQLVTDPLQG
;
A
#
# COMPACT_ATOMS: atom_id res chain seq x y z
N ASP A 1 12.44 -9.18 14.21
CA ASP A 1 11.18 -8.93 14.95
C ASP A 1 10.02 -8.72 13.99
N PRO A 2 8.79 -9.12 14.36
CA PRO A 2 7.60 -8.96 13.50
C PRO A 2 7.26 -7.49 13.27
N LEU A 3 6.70 -7.18 12.09
CA LEU A 3 6.29 -5.83 11.68
C LEU A 3 4.96 -5.45 12.33
N GLN A 4 4.98 -4.75 13.47
CA GLN A 4 3.80 -4.52 14.33
C GLN A 4 3.05 -3.20 14.09
N GLU A 5 3.20 -2.59 12.92
CA GLU A 5 2.67 -1.25 12.71
C GLU A 5 1.20 -1.19 12.25
N HIS A 6 0.67 -2.29 11.71
CA HIS A 6 -0.76 -2.39 11.40
C HIS A 6 -1.56 -2.68 12.67
N THR A 7 -2.68 -1.99 12.85
CA THR A 7 -3.54 -2.12 14.05
C THR A 7 -4.73 -3.06 13.84
N ALA A 8 -4.85 -3.62 12.63
CA ALA A 8 -5.87 -4.58 12.24
C ALA A 8 -5.29 -5.64 11.28
N PRO A 9 -6.05 -6.70 10.92
CA PRO A 9 -5.57 -7.74 10.04
C PRO A 9 -5.08 -7.21 8.69
N ILE A 10 -3.91 -7.68 8.29
CA ILE A 10 -3.35 -7.50 6.95
C ILE A 10 -4.19 -8.34 5.97
N THR A 11 -4.62 -7.73 4.88
CA THR A 11 -5.50 -8.33 3.88
C THR A 11 -4.76 -8.67 2.58
N SER A 12 -3.67 -7.96 2.29
CA SER A 12 -2.93 -8.11 1.03
C SER A 12 -1.48 -7.67 1.20
N VAL A 13 -0.57 -8.32 0.47
CA VAL A 13 0.85 -7.98 0.39
C VAL A 13 1.37 -8.20 -1.03
N ALA A 14 2.34 -7.40 -1.46
CA ALA A 14 3.05 -7.58 -2.73
C ALA A 14 4.50 -7.09 -2.66
N TYR A 15 5.40 -7.70 -3.43
CA TYR A 15 6.75 -7.18 -3.64
C TYR A 15 6.75 -6.08 -4.70
N SER A 16 7.70 -5.13 -4.58
CA SER A 16 8.09 -4.30 -5.71
C SER A 16 8.80 -5.14 -6.78
N PRO A 17 8.78 -4.73 -8.06
CA PRO A 17 9.39 -5.50 -9.14
C PRO A 17 10.90 -5.71 -8.99
N ASP A 18 11.59 -4.76 -8.36
CA ASP A 18 13.02 -4.84 -8.03
C ASP A 18 13.33 -5.64 -6.75
N GLY A 19 12.29 -6.13 -6.07
CA GLY A 19 12.38 -6.91 -4.84
C GLY A 19 12.87 -6.13 -3.61
N GLN A 20 13.10 -4.82 -3.72
CA GLN A 20 13.66 -4.02 -2.62
C GLN A 20 12.61 -3.63 -1.57
N HIS A 21 11.34 -3.60 -1.96
CA HIS A 21 10.25 -3.17 -1.10
C HIS A 21 9.10 -4.18 -1.06
N ILE A 22 8.35 -4.15 0.04
CA ILE A 22 7.08 -4.85 0.19
C ILE A 22 6.01 -3.77 0.42
N VAL A 23 4.84 -3.90 -0.20
CA VAL A 23 3.65 -3.13 0.15
C VAL A 23 2.66 -4.02 0.87
N SER A 24 1.99 -3.51 1.90
CA SER A 24 0.91 -4.19 2.61
C SER A 24 -0.33 -3.31 2.74
N GLY A 25 -1.50 -3.91 2.62
CA GLY A 25 -2.80 -3.31 2.91
C GLY A 25 -3.50 -4.01 4.08
N SER A 26 -4.31 -3.26 4.83
CA SER A 26 -4.94 -3.76 6.06
C SER A 26 -6.37 -3.22 6.26
N ARG A 27 -7.12 -3.88 7.16
CA ARG A 27 -8.41 -3.40 7.66
C ARG A 27 -8.30 -2.15 8.52
N ASP A 28 -7.10 -1.72 8.88
CA ASP A 28 -6.89 -0.41 9.52
C ASP A 28 -6.99 0.76 8.51
N LYS A 29 -7.26 0.45 7.24
CA LYS A 29 -7.45 1.39 6.12
C LYS A 29 -6.14 2.04 5.65
N ILE A 30 -5.01 1.52 6.13
CA ILE A 30 -3.68 2.04 5.85
C ILE A 30 -2.94 1.10 4.90
N ILE A 31 -2.14 1.69 4.02
CA ILE A 31 -1.15 0.97 3.22
C ILE A 31 0.24 1.36 3.71
N ARG A 32 1.13 0.38 3.83
CA ARG A 32 2.52 0.60 4.29
C ARG A 32 3.52 0.06 3.28
N ILE A 33 4.67 0.72 3.18
CA ILE A 33 5.80 0.30 2.34
C ILE A 33 6.99 -0.02 3.25
N TRP A 34 7.54 -1.21 3.06
CA TRP A 34 8.60 -1.77 3.88
C TRP A 34 9.84 -2.04 3.05
N ASN A 35 11.00 -1.85 3.63
CA ASN A 35 12.24 -2.35 3.07
C ASN A 35 12.27 -3.88 3.24
N ALA A 36 12.38 -4.62 2.14
CA ALA A 36 12.32 -6.08 2.15
C ALA A 36 13.47 -6.74 2.92
N ARG A 37 14.62 -6.05 3.02
CA ARG A 37 15.82 -6.55 3.70
C ARG A 37 15.83 -6.26 5.19
N THR A 38 15.39 -5.06 5.58
CA THR A 38 15.49 -4.60 6.98
C THR A 38 14.17 -4.70 7.73
N GLY A 39 13.04 -4.83 7.04
CA GLY A 39 11.71 -4.76 7.63
C GLY A 39 11.31 -3.35 8.09
N GLN A 40 12.11 -2.32 7.82
CA GLN A 40 11.79 -0.96 8.26
C GLN A 40 10.81 -0.29 7.29
N LEU A 41 9.98 0.63 7.80
CA LEU A 41 9.14 1.48 6.95
C LEU A 41 10.03 2.38 6.08
N VAL A 42 9.67 2.48 4.79
CA VAL A 42 10.42 3.27 3.81
C VAL A 42 9.93 4.72 3.76
N THR A 43 8.63 4.90 4.01
CA THR A 43 7.94 6.19 3.94
C THR A 43 6.78 6.21 4.92
N ASP A 44 6.19 7.39 5.13
CA ASP A 44 4.93 7.54 5.82
C ASP A 44 3.83 6.66 5.18
N PRO A 45 2.88 6.16 5.99
CA PRO A 45 1.84 5.29 5.46
C PRO A 45 0.96 6.01 4.43
N LEU A 46 0.48 5.28 3.43
CA LEU A 46 -0.42 5.83 2.43
C LEU A 46 -1.83 5.85 3.01
N GLN A 47 -2.34 7.06 3.23
CA GLN A 47 -3.64 7.32 3.83
C GLN A 47 -4.57 7.95 2.80
N GLY A 48 -5.85 7.57 2.87
CA GLY A 48 -6.88 8.22 2.07
C GLY A 48 -8.11 7.34 1.84
N HIS A 49 -7.96 6.02 1.86
CA HIS A 49 -9.10 5.11 1.86
C HIS A 49 -9.93 5.29 3.14
N THR A 50 -11.25 5.28 3.00
CA THR A 50 -12.18 5.47 4.13
C THR A 50 -12.71 4.15 4.67
N ASP A 51 -12.38 3.03 4.04
CA ASP A 51 -12.72 1.68 4.47
C ASP A 51 -11.59 0.69 4.21
N TYR A 52 -11.80 -0.58 4.57
CA TYR A 52 -10.78 -1.63 4.53
C TYR A 52 -10.08 -1.73 3.20
N ILE A 53 -8.75 -1.86 3.22
CA ILE A 53 -7.99 -2.22 2.02
C ILE A 53 -8.24 -3.69 1.74
N THR A 54 -8.60 -4.02 0.50
CA THR A 54 -8.86 -5.40 0.07
C THR A 54 -7.75 -5.94 -0.80
N SER A 55 -7.02 -5.08 -1.51
CA SER A 55 -5.89 -5.47 -2.37
C SER A 55 -4.86 -4.35 -2.50
N VAL A 56 -3.60 -4.75 -2.64
CA VAL A 56 -2.49 -3.85 -3.04
C VAL A 56 -1.61 -4.55 -4.08
N THR A 57 -1.07 -3.78 -5.02
CA THR A 57 -0.06 -4.26 -5.98
C THR A 57 0.87 -3.14 -6.41
N TYR A 58 2.11 -3.49 -6.77
CA TYR A 58 2.98 -2.60 -7.52
C TYR A 58 2.66 -2.64 -9.02
N SER A 59 2.95 -1.54 -9.72
CA SER A 59 3.08 -1.54 -11.17
C SER A 59 4.35 -2.29 -11.60
N PRO A 60 4.42 -2.84 -12.83
CA PRO A 60 5.59 -3.57 -13.32
C PRO A 60 6.89 -2.76 -13.36
N ASP A 61 6.80 -1.44 -13.50
CA ASP A 61 7.93 -0.51 -13.48
C ASP A 61 8.31 -0.03 -12.07
N GLY A 62 7.56 -0.43 -11.04
CA GLY A 62 7.77 -0.09 -9.64
C GLY A 62 7.46 1.37 -9.28
N GLN A 63 6.97 2.18 -10.22
CA GLN A 63 6.71 3.61 -9.98
C GLN A 63 5.41 3.87 -9.24
N HIS A 64 4.47 2.92 -9.31
CA HIS A 64 3.13 3.07 -8.77
C HIS A 64 2.73 1.91 -7.87
N ILE A 65 1.86 2.22 -6.92
CA ILE A 65 1.11 1.24 -6.15
C ILE A 65 -0.36 1.47 -6.48
N VAL A 66 -1.11 0.38 -6.68
CA VAL A 66 -2.57 0.40 -6.85
C VAL A 66 -3.19 -0.30 -5.66
N SER A 67 -4.27 0.28 -5.13
CA SER A 67 -5.04 -0.31 -4.04
C SER A 67 -6.54 -0.31 -4.32
N GLY A 68 -7.21 -1.38 -3.91
CA GLY A 68 -8.67 -1.47 -3.84
C GLY A 68 -9.17 -1.49 -2.40
N SER A 69 -10.37 -0.97 -2.17
CA SER A 69 -10.96 -0.87 -0.84
C SER A 69 -12.48 -1.11 -0.85
N GLU A 70 -13.02 -1.49 0.31
CA GLU A 70 -14.47 -1.54 0.57
C GLU A 70 -15.14 -0.16 0.48
N ASP A 71 -14.37 0.94 0.44
CA ASP A 71 -14.88 2.29 0.18
C ASP A 71 -15.33 2.53 -1.27
N LYS A 72 -15.31 1.47 -2.10
CA LYS A 72 -15.69 1.46 -3.51
C LYS A 72 -14.77 2.28 -4.40
N THR A 73 -13.55 2.56 -3.95
CA THR A 73 -12.55 3.28 -4.75
C THR A 73 -11.33 2.42 -5.06
N ILE A 74 -10.73 2.71 -6.21
CA ILE A 74 -9.37 2.31 -6.56
C ILE A 74 -8.49 3.56 -6.49
N ARG A 75 -7.34 3.45 -5.83
CA ARG A 75 -6.36 4.56 -5.73
C ARG A 75 -5.03 4.17 -6.35
N ILE A 76 -4.40 5.15 -6.99
CA ILE A 76 -3.08 5.02 -7.59
C ILE A 76 -2.13 5.96 -6.86
N TRP A 77 -1.09 5.39 -6.28
CA TRP A 77 -0.10 6.09 -5.47
C TRP A 77 1.24 6.11 -6.20
N ASN A 78 1.97 7.20 -6.10
CA ASN A 78 3.36 7.25 -6.48
C ASN A 78 4.19 6.51 -5.42
N ALA A 79 4.89 5.44 -5.80
CA ALA A 79 5.60 4.57 -4.87
C ALA A 79 6.75 5.25 -4.11
N ARG A 80 7.31 6.33 -4.67
CA ARG A 80 8.43 7.07 -4.07
C ARG A 80 7.97 8.15 -3.09
N THR A 81 6.87 8.84 -3.41
CA THR A 81 6.41 10.00 -2.65
C THR A 81 5.21 9.69 -1.75
N GLY A 82 4.54 8.56 -1.98
CA GLY A 82 3.31 8.19 -1.29
C GLY A 82 2.08 9.04 -1.65
N GLN A 83 2.21 9.96 -2.60
CA GLN A 83 1.11 10.84 -3.01
C GLN A 83 0.18 10.16 -4.01
N LEU A 84 -1.09 10.57 -4.04
CA LEU A 84 -2.03 10.16 -5.08
C LEU A 84 -1.60 10.73 -6.43
N VAL A 85 -1.63 9.89 -7.46
CA VAL A 85 -1.31 10.27 -8.83
C VAL A 85 -2.50 10.97 -9.50
N THR A 86 -3.71 10.57 -9.13
CA THR A 86 -4.98 11.08 -9.68
C THR A 86 -6.11 10.87 -8.67
N ASP A 87 -7.26 11.47 -8.92
CA ASP A 87 -8.46 11.27 -8.13
C ASP A 87 -8.86 9.78 -8.08
N PRO A 88 -9.43 9.30 -6.95
CA PRO A 88 -9.83 7.90 -6.80
C PRO A 88 -10.84 7.50 -7.87
N LEU A 89 -10.59 6.35 -8.51
CA LEU A 89 -11.49 5.77 -9.48
C LEU A 89 -12.67 5.15 -8.73
N GLN A 90 -13.89 5.58 -9.05
CA GLN A 90 -15.11 5.11 -8.39
C GLN A 90 -15.65 3.86 -9.08
N GLY A 91 -16.08 2.88 -8.29
CA GLY A 91 -16.82 1.69 -8.72
C GLY A 91 -18.34 1.82 -8.61
#